data_AF-A0AAU2PAG6-F1
#
_entry.id   AF-A0AAU2PAG6-F1
#
_cell.length_a   1.000
_cell.length_b   1.000
_cell.length_c   1.000
_cell.angle_alpha   90.00
_cell.angle_beta   90.00
_cell.angle_gamma   90.00
#
_symmetry.space_group_name_H-M   'P 1'
#
loop_
_entity.id
_entity.type
_entity.pdbx_description
1 polymer ?
#
loop_
_entity_poly.entity_id
_entity_poly.type
_entity_poly.pdbx_seq_one_letter_code
_entity_poly.pdbx_strand_id
1 'polypeptide(L)'
;MDDELITERRRVAFPQVFGYLRHVTGGLVRHAALVDCLNDYCRRHELTLCGVFTDRDATVAIRSPAFVGLVDALELPDTYGTVVPALSHLGPRGIGTERKRQIAATGTRLIVVRAFKSTMESAPSRDTNPNLQPQGDT
;
A
#
# COMPACT_ATOMS: atom_id res chain seq x y z
N MET A 1 -0.37 -41.56 -28.53
CA MET A 1 -0.86 -40.74 -27.41
C MET A 1 0.11 -39.60 -27.31
N ASP A 2 -0.28 -38.45 -27.84
CA ASP A 2 0.52 -37.25 -27.80
C ASP A 2 0.34 -36.63 -26.41
N ASP A 3 1.35 -36.80 -25.57
CA ASP A 3 1.43 -36.15 -24.25
C ASP A 3 1.63 -34.64 -24.48
N GLU A 4 0.51 -33.92 -24.61
CA GLU A 4 0.48 -32.47 -24.72
C GLU A 4 1.02 -31.87 -23.40
N LEU A 5 2.25 -31.37 -23.45
CA LEU A 5 2.96 -30.79 -22.31
C LEU A 5 2.18 -29.59 -21.77
N ILE A 6 1.57 -29.76 -20.58
CA ILE A 6 0.84 -28.74 -19.81
C ILE A 6 1.77 -27.63 -19.25
N THR A 7 2.95 -27.43 -19.86
CA THR A 7 4.04 -26.61 -19.31
C THR A 7 4.33 -25.34 -20.10
N GLU A 8 3.36 -24.83 -20.86
CA GLU A 8 3.44 -23.44 -21.33
C GLU A 8 3.42 -22.49 -20.13
N ARG A 9 4.60 -22.06 -19.69
CA ARG A 9 4.78 -20.99 -18.69
C ARG A 9 4.36 -19.66 -19.30
N ARG A 10 3.06 -19.43 -19.46
CA ARG A 10 2.52 -18.11 -19.82
C ARG A 10 2.75 -17.17 -18.65
N ARG A 11 3.29 -15.98 -18.92
CA ARG A 11 3.30 -14.89 -17.93
C ARG A 11 1.84 -14.56 -17.62
N VAL A 12 1.39 -14.93 -16.42
CA VAL A 12 0.11 -14.46 -15.89
C VAL A 12 0.31 -13.00 -15.52
N ALA A 13 -0.47 -12.10 -16.13
CA ALA A 13 -0.44 -10.70 -15.76
C ALA A 13 -0.88 -10.55 -14.31
N PHE A 14 -0.06 -9.88 -13.50
CA PHE A 14 -0.43 -9.52 -12.13
C PHE A 14 -1.64 -8.58 -12.14
N PRO A 15 -2.63 -8.75 -11.24
CA PRO A 15 -3.80 -7.89 -11.18
C PRO A 15 -3.43 -6.41 -11.12
N GLN A 16 -4.07 -5.61 -11.96
CA GLN A 16 -3.76 -4.18 -12.12
C GLN A 16 -4.43 -3.36 -11.03
N VAL A 17 -3.68 -2.48 -10.39
CA VAL A 17 -4.21 -1.59 -9.35
C VAL A 17 -3.73 -0.15 -9.53
N PHE A 18 -4.53 0.80 -9.04
CA PHE A 18 -4.19 2.21 -9.00
C PHE A 18 -4.04 2.73 -7.57
N GLY A 19 -2.99 3.50 -7.30
CA GLY A 19 -2.76 4.10 -6.00
C GLY A 19 -3.52 5.40 -5.82
N TYR A 20 -3.97 5.68 -4.60
CA TYR A 20 -4.54 6.99 -4.26
C TYR A 20 -3.94 7.57 -2.98
N LEU A 21 -3.47 8.81 -3.08
CA LEU A 21 -2.82 9.54 -2.00
C LEU A 21 -3.45 10.91 -1.81
N ARG A 22 -3.96 11.19 -0.61
CA ARG A 22 -4.15 12.57 -0.16
C ARG A 22 -2.87 13.11 0.47
N HIS A 23 -2.37 14.21 -0.07
CA HIS A 23 -1.13 14.89 0.32
C HIS A 23 -1.44 16.31 0.79
N VAL A 24 -1.83 16.44 2.06
CA VAL A 24 -2.20 17.76 2.65
C VAL A 24 -1.06 18.35 3.46
N THR A 25 -0.16 17.50 3.95
CA THR A 25 0.98 17.90 4.77
C THR A 25 2.20 17.03 4.47
N GLY A 26 3.39 17.63 4.60
CA GLY A 26 4.69 17.02 4.30
C GLY A 26 5.20 17.40 2.91
N GLY A 27 6.52 17.56 2.77
CA GLY A 27 7.13 17.89 1.48
C GLY A 27 7.13 16.72 0.49
N LEU A 28 7.79 16.92 -0.66
CA LEU A 28 7.97 15.91 -1.71
C LEU A 28 8.58 14.60 -1.19
N VAL A 29 9.46 14.67 -0.18
CA VAL A 29 10.08 13.50 0.45
C VAL A 29 9.04 12.55 1.06
N ARG A 30 8.04 13.10 1.76
CA ARG A 30 6.97 12.28 2.35
C ARG A 30 6.10 11.65 1.28
N HIS A 31 5.83 12.40 0.21
CA HIS A 31 5.07 11.90 -0.93
C HIS A 31 5.80 10.73 -1.60
N ALA A 32 7.10 10.88 -1.89
CA ALA A 32 7.92 9.83 -2.46
C ALA A 32 7.92 8.57 -1.58
N ALA A 33 8.13 8.71 -0.26
CA ALA A 33 8.09 7.58 0.66
C ALA A 33 6.73 6.85 0.70
N LEU A 34 5.62 7.57 0.52
CA LEU A 34 4.29 6.95 0.41
C LEU A 34 4.13 6.19 -0.92
N VAL A 35 4.63 6.75 -2.03
CA VAL A 35 4.63 6.07 -3.33
C VAL A 35 5.48 4.80 -3.27
N ASP A 36 6.67 4.88 -2.66
CA ASP A 36 7.55 3.72 -2.46
C ASP A 36 6.87 2.66 -1.60
N CYS A 37 6.16 3.06 -0.54
CA CYS A 37 5.36 2.16 0.29
C CYS A 37 4.28 1.41 -0.52
N LEU A 38 3.57 2.11 -1.40
CA LEU A 38 2.57 1.50 -2.29
C LEU A 38 3.22 0.53 -3.28
N ASN A 39 4.34 0.92 -3.89
CA ASN A 39 5.11 0.08 -4.82
C ASN A 39 5.57 -1.21 -4.14
N ASP A 40 6.15 -1.09 -2.95
CA ASP A 40 6.65 -2.23 -2.19
C ASP A 40 5.52 -3.19 -1.79
N TYR A 41 4.39 -2.65 -1.37
CA TYR A 41 3.20 -3.44 -1.08
C TYR A 41 2.73 -4.19 -2.33
N CYS A 42 2.56 -3.50 -3.46
CA CYS A 42 2.09 -4.11 -4.70
C CYS A 42 3.04 -5.22 -5.17
N ARG A 43 4.35 -4.97 -5.13
CA ARG A 43 5.38 -5.95 -5.49
C ARG A 43 5.32 -7.22 -4.63
N ARG A 44 5.15 -7.10 -3.30
CA ARG A 44 5.06 -8.26 -2.39
C ARG A 44 3.76 -9.05 -2.54
N HIS A 45 2.71 -8.40 -3.03
CA HIS A 45 1.39 -9.00 -3.20
C HIS A 45 1.08 -9.36 -4.66
N GLU A 46 2.09 -9.38 -5.53
CA GLU A 46 1.95 -9.72 -6.95
C GLU A 46 0.87 -8.87 -7.64
N LEU A 47 0.84 -7.57 -7.34
CA LEU A 47 -0.02 -6.57 -7.96
C LEU A 47 0.83 -5.64 -8.85
N THR A 48 0.27 -5.21 -9.97
CA THR A 48 0.89 -4.18 -10.82
C THR A 48 0.34 -2.80 -10.45
N LEU A 49 1.18 -1.92 -9.90
CA LEU A 49 0.78 -0.52 -9.66
C LEU A 49 0.88 0.28 -10.96
N CYS A 50 -0.27 0.53 -11.60
CA CYS A 50 -0.35 1.16 -12.93
C CYS A 50 -0.21 2.69 -12.88
N GLY A 51 -0.48 3.31 -11.73
CA GLY A 51 -0.36 4.75 -11.53
C GLY A 51 -0.77 5.17 -10.12
N VAL A 52 -0.41 6.39 -9.71
CA VAL A 52 -0.78 6.95 -8.41
C VAL A 52 -1.42 8.32 -8.57
N PHE A 53 -2.68 8.43 -8.19
CA PHE A 53 -3.43 9.69 -8.17
C PHE A 53 -3.19 10.41 -6.85
N THR A 54 -2.77 11.67 -6.92
CA THR A 54 -2.42 12.48 -5.73
C THR A 54 -3.31 13.70 -5.61
N ASP A 55 -4.09 13.77 -4.53
CA ASP A 55 -4.89 14.92 -4.16
C ASP A 55 -4.06 15.84 -3.25
N ARG A 56 -3.67 17.02 -3.75
CA ARG A 56 -2.81 17.98 -3.05
C ARG A 56 -3.60 19.09 -2.36
N ASP A 57 -4.91 19.14 -2.56
CA ASP A 57 -5.73 20.24 -2.07
C ASP A 57 -6.05 20.06 -0.58
N ALA A 58 -5.90 21.14 0.18
CA ALA A 58 -6.35 21.20 1.57
C ALA A 58 -7.88 21.19 1.65
N THR A 59 -8.54 21.77 0.65
CA THR A 59 -9.99 21.75 0.49
C THR A 59 -10.41 20.40 -0.05
N VAL A 60 -10.91 19.54 0.83
CA VAL A 60 -11.33 18.20 0.43
C VAL A 60 -12.68 18.32 -0.26
N ALA A 61 -12.69 18.29 -1.59
CA ALA A 61 -13.90 18.13 -2.38
C ALA A 61 -14.20 16.64 -2.57
N ILE A 62 -15.49 16.26 -2.53
CA ILE A 62 -15.90 14.87 -2.82
C ILE A 62 -15.34 14.43 -4.19
N ARG A 63 -15.44 15.31 -5.19
CA ARG A 63 -14.94 15.13 -6.56
C ARG A 63 -13.71 16.01 -6.83
N SER A 64 -12.60 15.76 -6.13
CA SER A 64 -11.34 16.39 -6.52
C SER A 64 -10.84 15.80 -7.84
N PRO A 65 -10.07 16.54 -8.65
CA PRO A 65 -9.60 16.05 -9.95
C PRO A 65 -8.85 14.71 -9.86
N ALA A 66 -8.01 14.54 -8.83
CA ALA A 66 -7.29 13.30 -8.61
C ALA A 66 -8.22 12.13 -8.25
N PHE A 67 -9.29 12.38 -7.50
CA PHE A 67 -10.24 11.34 -7.16
C PHE A 67 -11.14 10.97 -8.35
N VAL A 68 -11.56 11.95 -9.16
CA VAL A 68 -12.30 11.68 -10.40
C VAL A 68 -11.47 10.83 -11.34
N GLY A 69 -10.21 11.21 -11.60
CA GLY A 69 -9.32 10.41 -12.45
C GLY A 69 -9.05 9.00 -11.92
N LEU A 70 -9.05 8.81 -10.59
CA LEU A 70 -9.00 7.46 -10.02
C LEU A 70 -10.25 6.66 -10.37
N VAL A 71 -11.45 7.22 -10.20
CA VAL A 71 -12.70 6.51 -10.51
C VAL A 71 -12.73 6.14 -12.00
N ASP A 72 -12.36 7.06 -12.88
CA ASP A 72 -12.27 6.79 -14.33
C ASP A 72 -11.30 5.64 -14.64
N ALA A 73 -10.15 5.58 -13.94
CA ALA A 73 -9.19 4.49 -14.09
C ALA A 73 -9.72 3.15 -13.56
N LEU A 74 -10.56 3.16 -12.52
CA LEU A 74 -11.18 1.96 -11.97
C LEU A 74 -12.27 1.36 -12.87
N GLU A 75 -12.79 2.13 -13.82
CA GLU A 75 -13.72 1.65 -14.84
C GLU A 75 -13.03 0.96 -16.03
N LEU A 76 -11.69 1.02 -16.10
CA LEU A 76 -10.93 0.32 -17.14
C LEU A 76 -11.06 -1.21 -16.99
N PRO A 77 -11.16 -1.96 -18.10
CA PRO A 77 -11.16 -3.42 -18.08
C PRO A 77 -9.97 -3.99 -17.30
N ASP A 78 -10.19 -5.13 -16.65
CA ASP A 78 -9.17 -5.87 -15.90
C ASP A 78 -8.54 -5.12 -14.70
N THR A 79 -9.11 -3.98 -14.31
CA THR A 79 -8.70 -3.27 -13.08
C THR A 79 -9.18 -4.02 -11.85
N TYR A 80 -8.24 -4.46 -11.02
CA TYR A 80 -8.52 -5.18 -9.79
C TYR A 80 -9.01 -4.25 -8.67
N GLY A 81 -8.47 -3.04 -8.61
CA GLY A 81 -8.85 -2.08 -7.58
C GLY A 81 -7.86 -0.96 -7.31
N THR A 82 -8.05 -0.33 -6.15
CA THR A 82 -7.22 0.77 -5.68
C THR A 82 -6.53 0.44 -4.37
N VAL A 83 -5.31 0.96 -4.20
CA VAL A 83 -4.51 0.81 -2.99
C VAL A 83 -4.33 2.18 -2.31
N VAL A 84 -4.59 2.24 -1.00
CA VAL A 84 -4.39 3.43 -0.17
C VAL A 84 -3.53 3.11 1.06
N PRO A 85 -2.68 4.02 1.56
CA PRO A 85 -1.91 3.78 2.78
C PRO A 85 -2.81 3.67 4.02
N ALA A 86 -3.87 4.46 4.06
CA ALA A 86 -4.87 4.48 5.13
C ALA A 86 -6.19 5.06 4.62
N LEU A 87 -7.29 4.72 5.30
CA LEU A 87 -8.62 5.24 4.92
C LEU A 87 -8.74 6.77 5.05
N SER A 88 -7.91 7.39 5.89
CA SER A 88 -7.80 8.85 5.99
C SER A 88 -7.31 9.53 4.71
N HIS A 89 -6.66 8.78 3.80
CA HIS A 89 -6.31 9.30 2.48
C HIS A 89 -7.54 9.51 1.60
N LEU A 90 -8.67 8.82 1.84
CA LEU A 90 -9.92 9.12 1.13
C LEU A 90 -10.56 10.44 1.60
N GLY A 91 -10.08 11.03 2.69
CA GLY A 91 -10.57 12.28 3.25
C GLY A 91 -11.27 12.12 4.60
N PRO A 92 -11.79 13.22 5.17
CA PRO A 92 -12.53 13.22 6.43
C PRO A 92 -13.76 12.30 6.37
N ARG A 93 -14.26 11.84 7.51
CA ARG A 93 -15.27 10.76 7.62
C ARG A 93 -16.43 10.85 6.62
N GLY A 94 -17.06 12.02 6.46
CA GLY A 94 -18.18 12.21 5.52
C GLY A 94 -17.76 11.99 4.07
N ILE A 95 -16.71 12.67 3.63
CA ILE A 95 -16.17 12.56 2.27
C ILE A 95 -15.55 11.19 2.01
N GLY A 96 -14.82 10.64 2.99
CA GLY A 96 -14.23 9.32 2.90
C GLY A 96 -15.27 8.22 2.76
N THR A 97 -16.42 8.35 3.42
CA THR A 97 -17.54 7.39 3.26
C THR A 97 -18.12 7.45 1.86
N GLU A 98 -18.34 8.66 1.34
CA GLU A 98 -18.84 8.89 -0.01
C GLU A 98 -17.89 8.31 -1.07
N ARG A 99 -16.59 8.62 -0.97
CA ARG A 99 -15.57 8.12 -1.90
C ARG A 99 -15.41 6.60 -1.85
N LYS A 100 -15.54 5.98 -0.67
CA LYS A 100 -15.60 4.51 -0.57
C LYS A 100 -16.80 3.93 -1.31
N ARG A 101 -17.97 4.57 -1.21
CA ARG A 101 -19.16 4.13 -1.96
C ARG A 101 -18.94 4.24 -3.47
N GLN A 102 -18.32 5.33 -3.92
CA GLN A 102 -18.00 5.53 -5.34
C GLN A 102 -17.00 4.48 -5.85
N ILE A 103 -15.95 4.16 -5.09
CA ILE A 103 -15.03 3.06 -5.42
C ILE A 103 -15.79 1.72 -5.48
N ALA A 104 -16.62 1.41 -4.48
CA ALA A 104 -17.38 0.16 -4.47
C ALA A 104 -18.35 0.04 -5.65
N ALA A 105 -18.91 1.16 -6.13
CA ALA A 105 -19.81 1.19 -7.28
C ALA A 105 -19.11 0.80 -8.60
N THR A 106 -17.78 0.92 -8.69
CA THR A 106 -17.00 0.44 -9.85
C THR A 106 -16.88 -1.10 -9.89
N GLY A 107 -17.29 -1.80 -8.84
CA GLY A 107 -17.11 -3.26 -8.72
C GLY A 107 -15.68 -3.68 -8.39
N THR A 108 -14.76 -2.74 -8.21
CA THR A 108 -13.35 -3.01 -7.90
C THR A 108 -13.08 -3.02 -6.39
N ARG A 109 -11.88 -3.48 -5.99
CA ARG A 109 -11.50 -3.61 -4.57
C ARG A 109 -10.84 -2.34 -4.01
N LEU A 110 -11.18 -1.98 -2.78
CA LEU A 110 -10.41 -1.01 -1.98
C LEU A 110 -9.44 -1.76 -1.05
N ILE A 111 -8.14 -1.60 -1.29
CA ILE A 111 -7.07 -2.25 -0.54
C ILE A 111 -6.39 -1.20 0.35
N VAL A 112 -6.30 -1.48 1.65
CA VAL A 112 -5.59 -0.63 2.59
C VAL A 112 -4.27 -1.30 2.94
N VAL A 113 -3.16 -0.61 2.72
CA VAL A 113 -1.83 -1.08 3.13
C VAL A 113 -1.83 -1.15 4.66
N ARG A 114 -1.88 -2.37 5.21
CA ARG A 114 -1.62 -2.56 6.63
C ARG A 114 -0.13 -2.41 6.83
N ALA A 115 0.28 -1.59 7.79
CA ALA A 115 1.66 -1.58 8.24
C ALA A 115 2.01 -3.01 8.67
N PHE A 116 2.95 -3.64 7.97
CA PHE A 116 3.65 -4.77 8.55
C PHE A 116 4.33 -4.20 9.79
N LYS A 117 3.90 -4.64 10.98
CA LYS A 117 4.73 -4.49 12.16
C LYS A 117 6.04 -5.14 11.76
N SER A 118 7.09 -4.35 11.56
CA SER A 118 8.44 -4.91 11.53
C SER A 118 8.53 -5.62 12.87
N THR A 119 8.47 -6.95 12.84
CA THR A 119 9.11 -7.74 13.87
C THR A 119 10.55 -7.29 13.78
N MET A 120 10.92 -6.27 14.57
CA MET A 120 12.30 -6.16 14.99
C MET A 120 12.59 -7.56 15.49
N GLU A 121 13.42 -8.30 14.75
CA GLU A 121 14.09 -9.47 15.29
C GLU A 121 14.65 -8.98 16.63
N SER A 122 13.99 -9.38 17.71
CA SER A 122 14.58 -9.33 19.03
C SER A 122 15.87 -10.09 18.87
N ALA A 123 16.98 -9.35 18.71
CA ALA A 123 18.30 -9.94 18.76
C ALA A 123 18.31 -10.83 20.00
N PRO A 124 18.66 -12.13 19.90
CA PRO A 124 18.81 -12.94 21.08
C PRO A 124 19.91 -12.25 21.89
N SER A 125 19.52 -11.64 23.00
CA SER A 125 20.45 -11.15 24.01
C SER A 125 21.31 -12.34 24.37
N ARG A 126 22.54 -12.38 23.85
CA ARG A 126 23.54 -13.32 24.31
C ARG A 126 23.80 -12.95 25.76
N ASP A 127 23.23 -13.75 26.65
CA ASP A 127 23.63 -13.85 28.04
C ASP A 127 25.15 -13.87 28.10
N THR A 128 25.74 -12.72 28.39
CA THR A 128 27.15 -12.62 28.74
C THR A 128 27.17 -12.43 30.23
N ASN A 129 27.22 -13.57 30.91
CA ASN A 129 27.50 -13.68 32.33
C ASN A 129 29.03 -13.62 32.49
N PRO A 130 29.61 -12.66 33.22
CA PRO A 130 30.95 -12.82 33.74
C PRO A 130 30.85 -12.90 35.26
N ASN A 131 30.70 -14.12 35.76
CA ASN A 131 31.16 -14.44 37.10
C ASN A 131 32.70 -14.46 37.06
N LEU A 132 33.33 -13.41 37.57
CA LEU A 132 34.73 -13.40 37.99
C LEU A 132 34.86 -12.43 39.19
N GLN A 133 34.90 -13.00 40.40
CA GLN A 133 35.52 -12.36 41.58
C GLN A 133 37.03 -12.19 41.33
N PRO A 134 37.70 -11.21 41.98
CA PRO A 134 38.36 -11.52 43.27
C PRO A 134 38.40 -10.36 44.30
N GLN A 135 38.09 -10.71 45.56
CA GLN A 135 38.87 -10.49 46.80
C GLN A 135 39.68 -9.17 47.02
N GLY A 136 39.49 -8.53 48.19
CA GLY A 136 40.53 -7.70 48.83
C GLY A 136 40.07 -6.56 49.75
N ASP A 137 40.23 -6.77 51.07
CA ASP A 137 40.61 -5.86 52.18
C ASP A 137 40.09 -4.41 52.27
N THR A 138 39.41 -4.08 53.39
CA THR A 138 40.04 -3.50 54.61
C THR A 138 39.08 -3.65 55.80
#